data_AF-A0AAJ8JVX3-F1
#
_entry.id   AF-A0AAJ8JVX3-F1
#
_cell.length_a   1.000
_cell.length_b   1.000
_cell.length_c   1.000
_cell.angle_alpha   90.00
_cell.angle_beta   90.00
_cell.angle_gamma   90.00
#
_symmetry.space_group_name_H-M   'P 1'
#
loop_
_entity.id
_entity.type
_entity.pdbx_description
1 polymer ?
#
loop_
_entity_poly.entity_id
_entity_poly.type
_entity_poly.pdbx_seq_one_letter_code
_entity_poly.pdbx_strand_id
1 'polypeptide(L)'
;MPSASDQTLENQNEEALNSLHGKIKSLRHVTIDILDDANRQNDQTNTFSSFASSLFSTSRHHSRSIAANSALRQYRTMAYIIGAIVVLWLMMKIWPSGPSSQPTPSLEESY
;
A
#
# COMPACT_ATOMS: atom_id res chain seq x y z
N MET A 1 -1.03 48.86 -65.86
CA MET A 1 -1.45 47.45 -65.80
C MET A 1 -0.44 46.74 -64.94
N PRO A 2 -0.80 46.22 -63.75
CA PRO A 2 0.14 45.45 -62.93
C PRO A 2 0.66 44.26 -63.74
N SER A 3 1.96 43.99 -63.62
CA SER A 3 2.61 42.92 -64.39
C SER A 3 2.18 41.56 -63.83
N ALA A 4 2.11 40.50 -64.64
CA ALA A 4 1.76 39.16 -64.16
C ALA A 4 2.72 38.66 -63.05
N SER A 5 3.95 39.18 -63.04
CA SER A 5 4.94 39.02 -61.97
C SER A 5 4.53 39.71 -60.66
N ASP A 6 3.94 40.91 -60.69
CA ASP A 6 3.47 41.59 -59.47
C ASP A 6 2.31 40.82 -58.82
N GLN A 7 1.35 40.34 -59.63
CA GLN A 7 0.21 39.57 -59.13
C GLN A 7 0.65 38.24 -58.49
N THR A 8 1.70 37.60 -59.00
CA THR A 8 2.22 36.36 -58.42
C THR A 8 2.99 36.61 -57.12
N LEU A 9 3.73 37.72 -57.01
CA LEU A 9 4.41 38.12 -55.78
C LEU A 9 3.43 38.54 -54.67
N GLU A 10 2.35 39.23 -55.03
CA GLU A 10 1.31 39.64 -54.09
C GLU A 10 0.55 38.43 -53.53
N ASN A 11 0.17 37.48 -54.41
CA ASN A 11 -0.45 36.22 -54.00
C ASN A 11 0.45 35.37 -53.10
N GLN A 12 1.77 35.32 -53.38
CA GLN A 12 2.73 34.60 -52.53
C GLN A 12 2.89 35.26 -51.15
N ASN A 13 2.82 36.58 -51.10
CA ASN A 13 2.92 37.32 -49.85
C ASN A 13 1.68 37.07 -48.97
N GLU A 14 0.48 37.06 -49.55
CA GLU A 14 -0.76 36.72 -48.84
C GLU A 14 -0.75 35.27 -48.30
N GLU A 15 -0.22 34.31 -49.06
CA GLU A 15 -0.04 32.93 -48.59
C GLU A 15 0.95 32.84 -47.43
N ALA A 16 2.09 33.54 -47.51
CA ALA A 16 3.07 33.60 -46.44
C ALA A 16 2.49 34.26 -45.17
N LEU A 17 1.71 35.33 -45.34
CA LEU A 17 1.06 36.04 -44.25
C LEU A 17 0.03 35.14 -43.55
N ASN A 18 -0.82 34.45 -44.30
CA ASN A 18 -1.79 33.49 -43.76
C ASN A 18 -1.12 32.31 -43.04
N SER A 19 -0.03 31.80 -43.61
CA SER A 19 0.79 30.74 -43.00
C SER A 19 1.38 31.19 -41.66
N LEU A 20 1.93 32.41 -41.60
CA LEU A 20 2.49 32.97 -40.37
C LEU A 20 1.42 33.20 -39.31
N HIS A 21 0.25 33.72 -39.70
CA HIS A 21 -0.88 33.94 -38.81
C HIS A 21 -1.41 32.61 -38.24
N GLY A 22 -1.49 31.58 -39.08
CA GLY A 22 -1.85 30.22 -38.67
C GLY A 22 -0.87 29.63 -37.67
N LYS A 23 0.44 29.82 -37.89
CA LYS A 23 1.49 29.39 -36.95
C LYS A 23 1.41 30.12 -35.61
N ILE A 24 1.16 31.43 -35.60
CA ILE A 24 0.99 32.21 -34.36
C ILE A 24 -0.23 31.74 -33.57
N LYS A 25 -1.36 31.49 -34.25
CA LYS A 25 -2.56 30.94 -33.62
C LYS A 25 -2.30 29.55 -33.03
N SER A 26 -1.55 28.71 -33.73
CA SER A 26 -1.14 27.39 -33.25
C SER A 26 -0.24 27.48 -32.01
N LEU A 27 0.79 28.33 -32.03
CA LEU A 27 1.67 28.54 -30.86
C LEU A 27 0.90 29.05 -29.64
N ARG A 28 -0.04 29.97 -29.88
CA ARG A 28 -0.92 30.50 -28.82
C ARG A 28 -1.81 29.41 -28.24
N HIS A 29 -2.37 28.53 -29.07
CA HIS A 29 -3.22 27.43 -28.62
C HIS A 29 -2.42 26.44 -27.75
N VAL A 30 -1.26 25.98 -28.24
CA VAL A 30 -0.37 25.09 -27.49
C VAL A 30 0.06 25.69 -26.15
N THR A 31 0.31 27.00 -26.10
CA THR A 31 0.67 27.70 -24.85
C THR A 31 -0.49 27.71 -23.84
N ILE A 32 -1.72 27.93 -24.29
CA ILE A 32 -2.89 27.90 -23.41
C ILE A 32 -3.18 26.47 -22.94
N ASP A 33 -3.03 25.49 -23.83
CA ASP A 33 -3.27 24.09 -23.51
C ASP A 33 -2.26 23.57 -22.48
N ILE A 34 -0.96 23.94 -22.58
CA ILE A 34 0.06 23.58 -21.58
C ILE A 34 -0.22 24.25 -20.23
N LEU A 35 -0.69 25.49 -20.22
CA LEU A 35 -1.02 26.19 -18.97
C LEU A 35 -2.22 25.56 -18.27
N ASP A 36 -3.28 25.21 -19.01
CA ASP A 36 -4.45 24.52 -18.45
C ASP A 36 -4.07 23.11 -17.94
N ASP A 37 -3.26 22.37 -18.70
CA ASP A 37 -2.80 21.03 -18.30
C ASP A 37 -1.90 21.08 -17.05
N ALA A 38 -0.99 22.06 -16.96
CA ALA A 38 -0.16 22.28 -15.77
C ALA A 38 -1.00 22.63 -14.54
N ASN A 39 -2.07 23.43 -14.71
CA ASN A 39 -2.98 23.79 -13.63
C ASN A 39 -3.78 22.57 -13.15
N ARG A 40 -4.27 21.71 -14.06
CA ARG A 40 -4.95 20.44 -13.73
C ARG A 40 -4.01 19.42 -13.09
N GLN A 41 -2.73 19.41 -13.48
CA GLN A 41 -1.72 18.52 -12.91
C GLN A 41 -1.33 18.91 -11.46
N ASN A 42 -1.42 20.19 -11.12
CA ASN A 42 -1.24 20.65 -9.73
C ASN A 42 -2.30 20.05 -8.79
N ASP A 43 -3.58 20.03 -9.21
CA ASP A 43 -4.68 19.43 -8.44
C ASP A 43 -4.51 17.91 -8.23
N GLN A 44 -4.00 17.18 -9.22
CA GLN A 44 -3.66 15.76 -9.06
C GLN A 44 -2.52 15.54 -8.06
N THR A 45 -1.51 16.40 -8.07
CA THR A 45 -0.37 16.33 -7.14
C THR A 45 -0.82 16.54 -5.69
N ASN A 46 -1.75 17.48 -5.45
CA ASN A 46 -2.35 17.70 -4.13
C ASN A 46 -3.20 16.50 -3.67
N THR A 47 -3.89 15.84 -4.59
CA THR A 47 -4.67 14.62 -4.30
C THR A 47 -3.77 13.45 -3.91
N PHE A 48 -2.66 13.25 -4.62
CA PHE A 48 -1.69 12.21 -4.25
C PHE A 48 -0.98 12.52 -2.92
N SER A 49 -0.57 13.77 -2.70
CA SER A 49 0.07 14.20 -1.45
C SER A 49 -0.86 14.02 -0.24
N SER A 50 -2.14 14.36 -0.38
CA SER A 50 -3.15 14.17 0.67
C SER A 50 -3.47 12.69 0.92
N PHE A 51 -3.53 11.87 -0.14
CA PHE A 51 -3.65 10.42 -0.01
C PHE A 51 -2.44 9.79 0.68
N ALA A 52 -1.22 10.13 0.25
CA ALA A 52 0.01 9.65 0.86
C ALA A 52 0.11 10.07 2.34
N SER A 53 -0.23 11.33 2.65
CA SER A 53 -0.27 11.82 4.03
C SER A 53 -1.27 11.06 4.90
N SER A 54 -2.46 10.78 4.36
CA SER A 54 -3.49 9.97 5.04
C SER A 54 -3.04 8.53 5.26
N LEU A 55 -2.36 7.95 4.27
CA LEU A 55 -1.81 6.60 4.33
C LEU A 55 -0.65 6.49 5.32
N PHE A 56 0.26 7.46 5.35
CA PHE A 56 1.34 7.53 6.34
C PHE A 56 0.80 7.76 7.75
N SER A 57 -0.18 8.66 7.92
CA SER A 57 -0.85 8.89 9.20
C SER A 57 -1.51 7.59 9.70
N THR A 58 -2.31 6.94 8.85
CA THR A 58 -2.94 5.65 9.15
C THR A 58 -1.90 4.59 9.49
N SER A 59 -0.82 4.45 8.72
CA SER A 59 0.23 3.45 8.95
C SER A 59 0.99 3.69 10.27
N ARG A 60 1.23 4.95 10.63
CA ARG A 60 1.91 5.34 11.87
C ARG A 60 1.03 5.14 13.11
N HIS A 61 -0.28 5.39 12.99
CA HIS A 61 -1.24 5.06 14.03
C HIS A 61 -1.51 3.55 14.13
N HIS A 62 -1.57 2.83 13.00
CA HIS A 62 -1.75 1.38 12.95
C HIS A 62 -0.55 0.67 13.59
N SER A 63 0.68 1.02 13.21
CA SER A 63 1.91 0.47 13.82
C SER A 63 1.98 0.73 15.33
N ARG A 64 1.62 1.94 15.78
CA ARG A 64 1.54 2.24 17.23
C ARG A 64 0.40 1.52 17.93
N SER A 65 -0.76 1.35 17.28
CA SER A 65 -1.90 0.65 17.88
C SER A 65 -1.65 -0.85 18.00
N ILE A 66 -0.90 -1.46 17.07
CA ILE A 66 -0.42 -2.84 17.16
C ILE A 66 0.63 -2.95 18.26
N ALA A 67 1.61 -2.04 18.32
CA ALA A 67 2.66 -2.06 19.34
C ALA A 67 2.16 -1.70 20.75
N ALA A 68 1.11 -0.88 20.87
CA ALA A 68 0.52 -0.49 22.15
C ALA A 68 -0.52 -1.50 22.66
N ASN A 69 -1.24 -2.21 21.78
CA ASN A 69 -2.10 -3.33 22.19
C ASN A 69 -1.35 -4.64 22.39
N SER A 70 -0.11 -4.77 21.91
CA SER A 70 0.63 -6.03 22.01
C SER A 70 0.98 -6.35 23.45
N ALA A 71 1.52 -5.42 24.26
CA ALA A 71 2.03 -5.76 25.60
C ALA A 71 0.97 -6.38 26.54
N LEU A 72 -0.21 -5.76 26.65
CA LEU A 72 -1.29 -6.26 27.52
C LEU A 72 -1.96 -7.52 26.96
N ARG A 73 -2.12 -7.61 25.63
CA ARG A 73 -2.69 -8.80 24.99
C ARG A 73 -1.70 -9.97 25.00
N GLN A 74 -0.41 -9.70 24.91
CA GLN A 74 0.70 -10.65 24.94
C GLN A 74 0.82 -11.31 26.32
N TYR A 75 0.70 -10.53 27.40
CA TYR A 75 0.65 -11.08 28.76
C TYR A 75 -0.57 -12.00 28.95
N ARG A 76 -1.75 -11.61 28.43
CA ARG A 76 -2.95 -12.46 28.46
C ARG A 76 -2.75 -13.76 27.66
N THR A 77 -2.17 -13.70 26.46
CA THR A 77 -1.86 -14.91 25.68
C THR A 77 -0.84 -15.83 26.35
N MET A 78 0.21 -15.27 26.96
CA MET A 78 1.20 -16.06 27.72
C MET A 78 0.57 -16.72 28.94
N ALA A 79 -0.30 -16.01 29.68
CA ALA A 79 -1.06 -16.58 30.78
C ALA A 79 -1.98 -17.72 30.34
N TYR A 80 -2.65 -17.61 29.17
CA TYR A 80 -3.45 -18.71 28.62
C TYR A 80 -2.61 -19.94 28.25
N ILE A 81 -1.43 -19.75 27.65
CA ILE A 81 -0.52 -20.85 27.29
C ILE A 81 -0.04 -21.58 28.54
N ILE A 82 0.44 -20.84 29.54
CA ILE A 82 0.90 -21.42 30.81
C ILE A 82 -0.27 -22.10 31.54
N GLY A 83 -1.43 -21.44 31.60
CA GLY A 83 -2.64 -21.99 32.19
C GLY A 83 -3.09 -23.29 31.53
N ALA A 84 -3.04 -23.38 30.20
CA ALA A 84 -3.37 -24.60 29.45
C ALA A 84 -2.42 -25.76 29.78
N ILE A 85 -1.11 -25.48 29.90
CA ILE A 85 -0.12 -26.50 30.29
C ILE A 85 -0.38 -27.00 31.72
N VAL A 86 -0.66 -26.09 32.66
CA VAL A 86 -0.95 -26.45 34.07
C VAL A 86 -2.23 -27.26 34.17
N VAL A 87 -3.29 -26.87 33.46
CA VAL A 87 -4.57 -27.60 33.43
C VAL A 87 -4.39 -28.99 32.82
N LEU A 88 -3.65 -29.10 31.71
CA LEU A 88 -3.34 -30.39 31.08
C LEU A 88 -2.52 -31.29 32.00
N TRP A 89 -1.52 -30.74 32.70
CA TRP A 89 -0.71 -31.45 33.69
C TRP A 89 -1.57 -31.95 34.86
N LEU A 90 -2.46 -31.10 35.38
CA LEU A 90 -3.41 -31.48 36.44
C LEU A 90 -4.36 -32.58 35.98
N MET A 91 -4.88 -32.51 34.76
CA MET A 91 -5.69 -33.58 34.18
C MET A 91 -4.91 -34.90 34.09
N MET A 92 -3.66 -34.87 33.60
CA MET A 92 -2.83 -36.07 33.50
C MET A 92 -2.44 -36.62 34.87
N LYS A 93 -2.27 -35.75 35.87
CA LYS A 93 -1.93 -36.14 37.25
C LYS A 93 -3.13 -36.68 38.03
N ILE A 94 -4.33 -36.12 37.77
CA ILE A 94 -5.59 -36.53 38.41
C ILE A 94 -6.17 -37.77 37.76
N TRP A 95 -5.86 -38.04 36.47
CA TRP A 95 -6.10 -39.34 35.87
C TRP A 95 -5.11 -40.34 36.50
N PRO A 96 -5.52 -41.17 37.47
CA PRO A 96 -4.61 -42.12 38.07
C PRO A 96 -4.32 -43.14 36.99
N SER A 97 -3.06 -43.26 36.58
CA SER A 97 -2.59 -44.42 35.85
C SER A 97 -3.05 -45.67 36.62
N GLY A 98 -4.02 -46.39 36.05
CA GLY A 98 -4.41 -47.72 36.49
C GLY A 98 -3.20 -48.66 36.50
N PRO A 99 -3.29 -49.74 37.28
CA PRO A 99 -2.23 -50.26 38.14
C PRO A 99 -0.97 -50.63 37.36
N SER A 100 0.18 -50.27 37.93
CA SER A 100 1.46 -50.88 37.58
C SER A 100 1.33 -52.39 37.77
N SER A 101 1.35 -53.15 36.68
CA SER A 101 1.52 -54.60 36.71
C SER A 101 2.91 -54.90 37.29
N GLN A 102 3.01 -55.03 38.62
CA GLN A 102 4.19 -55.59 39.24
C GLN A 102 4.28 -57.07 38.80
N PRO A 103 5.42 -57.52 38.22
CA PRO A 103 5.67 -58.94 38.08
C PRO A 103 5.87 -59.50 39.49
N THR A 104 4.98 -60.39 39.91
CA THR A 104 5.11 -61.15 41.16
C THR A 104 6.37 -62.03 41.12
N PRO A 105 7.26 -61.99 42.13
CA PRO A 105 8.35 -62.95 42.23
C PRO A 105 7.78 -64.31 42.62
N SER A 106 7.89 -65.29 41.72
CA SER A 106 7.55 -66.69 42.02
C SER A 106 8.62 -67.27 42.94
N LEU A 107 8.20 -67.58 44.18
CA LEU A 107 8.94 -68.44 45.09
C LEU A 107 8.69 -69.90 44.68
N GLU A 108 9.64 -70.50 43.98
CA GLU A 108 9.80 -71.95 43.75
C GLU A 108 11.19 -72.11 43.08
N GLU A 109 12.13 -72.94 43.52
CA GLU A 109 12.10 -74.12 44.37
C GLU A 109 13.38 -74.16 45.23
N SER A 110 13.23 -74.66 46.45
CA SER A 110 14.34 -75.26 47.20
C SER A 110 14.56 -76.68 46.67
N TYR A 111 15.79 -77.03 46.30
CA TYR A 111 16.47 -78.30 46.63
C TYR A 111 17.93 -78.26 46.16
#